data_AF-A0AA45WVN6-F1
#
_entry.id   AF-A0AA45WVN6-F1
#
_cell.length_a   1.000
_cell.length_b   1.000
_cell.length_c   1.000
_cell.angle_alpha   90.00
_cell.angle_beta   90.00
_cell.angle_gamma   90.00
#
_symmetry.space_group_name_H-M   'P 1'
#
loop_
_entity.id
_entity.type
_entity.pdbx_description
1 polymer ?
#
loop_
_entity_poly.entity_id
_entity_poly.type
_entity_poly.pdbx_seq_one_letter_code
_entity_poly.pdbx_strand_id
1 'polypeptide(L)'
;MKKYGLVVMIILLTAALLLTGCGETGTTPAETPATGGEASTEPAETAEAAEESQVESPAEAVGDYDDGTYRGNYNDSGVMQVGVQFRLTEGVISDVRYRHLSYSGTDYNALEVDDPFHGIKLQHEQVADYLEGKPVTAINDLYAPGDFVEDVDTFTGATIRGNKIFSAFQDALNRGVYGPDNGVTRSMGSYDDGTYRGIYSDAGEMQVSIQFKLANNTVSDVRFRHLAYGGTDFSALEESDAFYGILSQHEQIVDYLEGRELEQIFDLYTPGDFIEDVDTFTGATIRGNKVFSAMKDALNRGLYQPAGSYNTVINAPDGRYRGTYEDSGEQQVSIQFNIENGNLTDIRFRHMAYGGVDYNETEAGDPFHGILQQYEQAAAYLEGKPAATIFELHAPGDFVEDVDTFSGATLRGNKMFSAIMDGLNRGIY
;
A
#
# COMPACT_ATOMS: atom_id res chain seq x y z
N MET A 1 8.49 20.48 -37.95
CA MET A 1 9.06 19.20 -38.43
C MET A 1 9.15 18.19 -37.27
N LYS A 2 8.01 17.70 -36.75
CA LYS A 2 7.95 16.70 -35.66
C LYS A 2 6.77 15.71 -35.81
N LYS A 3 6.28 15.48 -37.03
CA LYS A 3 5.16 14.55 -37.31
C LYS A 3 5.53 13.34 -38.17
N TYR A 4 6.81 13.17 -38.52
CA TYR A 4 7.29 12.03 -39.32
C TYR A 4 8.07 10.98 -38.52
N GLY A 5 8.35 11.23 -37.23
CA GLY A 5 9.08 10.27 -36.38
C GLY A 5 8.23 9.08 -35.92
N LEU A 6 6.93 9.31 -35.66
CA LEU A 6 6.04 8.28 -35.10
C LEU A 6 5.67 7.19 -36.14
N VAL A 7 5.56 7.57 -37.41
CA VAL A 7 5.16 6.65 -38.50
C VAL A 7 6.30 5.69 -38.89
N VAL A 8 7.56 6.11 -38.75
CA VAL A 8 8.73 5.27 -39.07
C VAL A 8 8.96 4.19 -37.99
N MET A 9 8.60 4.46 -36.74
CA MET A 9 8.77 3.50 -35.64
C MET A 9 7.73 2.35 -35.68
N ILE A 10 6.50 2.63 -36.16
CA ILE A 10 5.45 1.60 -36.31
C ILE A 10 5.72 0.66 -37.50
N ILE A 11 6.38 1.15 -38.56
CA ILE A 11 6.76 0.32 -39.72
C ILE A 11 7.96 -0.60 -39.40
N LEU A 12 8.82 -0.22 -38.45
CA LEU A 12 9.95 -1.07 -38.03
C LEU A 12 9.53 -2.23 -37.11
N LEU A 13 8.45 -2.08 -36.34
CA LEU A 13 7.95 -3.15 -35.46
C LEU A 13 7.22 -4.27 -36.22
N THR A 14 6.67 -3.98 -37.40
CA THR A 14 5.92 -4.95 -38.22
C THR A 14 6.80 -5.78 -39.16
N ALA A 15 8.06 -5.40 -39.37
CA ALA A 15 9.00 -6.16 -40.21
C ALA A 15 9.77 -7.26 -39.46
N ALA A 16 9.69 -7.33 -38.13
CA ALA A 16 10.43 -8.30 -37.30
C ALA A 16 9.71 -9.63 -37.06
N LEU A 17 8.48 -9.81 -37.57
CA LEU A 17 7.62 -10.96 -37.26
C LEU A 17 7.41 -11.95 -38.42
N LEU A 18 8.19 -11.87 -39.51
CA LEU A 18 7.96 -12.69 -40.72
C LEU A 18 9.14 -13.54 -41.22
N LEU A 19 10.15 -13.85 -40.38
CA LEU A 19 11.27 -14.69 -40.83
C LEU A 19 11.75 -15.68 -39.75
N THR A 20 11.09 -16.83 -39.65
CA THR A 20 11.77 -18.13 -39.47
C THR A 20 10.87 -19.23 -40.04
N GLY A 21 11.21 -19.67 -41.25
CA GLY A 21 10.50 -20.67 -42.03
C GLY A 21 10.94 -22.11 -41.73
N CYS A 22 10.08 -23.01 -42.20
CA CYS A 22 10.20 -24.47 -42.20
C CYS A 22 11.35 -25.02 -43.05
N GLY A 23 11.78 -26.24 -42.72
CA GLY A 23 12.47 -27.22 -43.58
C GLY A 23 13.18 -28.25 -42.70
N GLU A 24 13.19 -29.57 -42.91
CA GLU A 24 12.71 -30.42 -44.02
C GLU A 24 12.78 -31.89 -43.53
N THR A 25 12.03 -32.77 -44.20
CA THR A 25 11.80 -34.21 -43.97
C THR A 25 12.95 -35.15 -44.35
N GLY A 26 13.04 -36.33 -43.71
CA GLY A 26 13.81 -37.48 -44.26
C GLY A 26 13.88 -38.78 -43.41
N THR A 27 12.98 -39.73 -43.71
CA THR A 27 13.19 -41.20 -43.93
C THR A 27 13.64 -42.18 -42.79
N THR A 28 12.67 -42.95 -42.28
CA THR A 28 12.48 -44.43 -41.98
C THR A 28 13.65 -45.45 -42.10
N PRO A 29 13.51 -46.77 -41.72
CA PRO A 29 12.79 -47.56 -40.66
C PRO A 29 13.69 -48.58 -39.88
N ALA A 30 13.15 -49.30 -38.87
CA ALA A 30 13.28 -50.77 -38.63
C ALA A 30 12.85 -51.13 -37.17
N GLU A 31 11.77 -51.88 -36.94
CA GLU A 31 11.66 -53.35 -36.78
C GLU A 31 12.34 -53.95 -35.51
N THR A 32 11.49 -54.21 -34.49
CA THR A 32 11.24 -55.42 -33.66
C THR A 32 12.20 -56.64 -33.88
N PRO A 33 12.51 -57.54 -32.90
CA PRO A 33 11.51 -58.11 -31.98
C PRO A 33 11.90 -58.69 -30.59
N ALA A 34 10.84 -58.91 -29.78
CA ALA A 34 10.50 -60.08 -28.93
C ALA A 34 11.54 -60.64 -27.92
N THR A 35 11.20 -61.20 -26.75
CA THR A 35 10.03 -61.99 -26.34
C THR A 35 10.12 -62.26 -24.83
N GLY A 36 8.98 -62.44 -24.16
CA GLY A 36 8.83 -63.52 -23.16
C GLY A 36 8.44 -63.13 -21.74
N GLY A 37 7.26 -63.56 -21.31
CA GLY A 37 6.95 -63.78 -19.89
C GLY A 37 5.54 -63.44 -19.46
N GLU A 38 4.56 -64.29 -19.81
CA GLU A 38 3.23 -64.30 -19.19
C GLU A 38 3.32 -64.72 -17.70
N ALA A 39 2.55 -64.05 -16.84
CA ALA A 39 1.71 -64.70 -15.82
C ALA A 39 0.90 -63.65 -15.02
N SER A 40 -0.40 -63.58 -15.34
CA SER A 40 -1.56 -63.46 -14.43
C SER A 40 -1.30 -63.01 -12.99
N THR A 41 -1.89 -61.87 -12.61
CA THR A 41 -2.77 -61.76 -11.41
C THR A 41 -3.50 -60.42 -11.43
N GLU A 42 -4.83 -60.45 -11.54
CA GLU A 42 -5.68 -59.38 -11.01
C GLU A 42 -5.50 -59.31 -9.48
N PRO A 43 -5.56 -58.11 -8.87
CA PRO A 43 -6.85 -57.70 -8.32
C PRO A 43 -7.15 -56.19 -8.37
N ALA A 44 -8.47 -55.94 -8.37
CA ALA A 44 -9.18 -54.82 -7.74
C ALA A 44 -8.92 -53.39 -8.27
N GLU A 45 -9.83 -52.97 -9.15
CA GLU A 45 -10.28 -51.58 -9.26
C GLU A 45 -10.56 -51.00 -7.87
N THR A 46 -9.77 -50.02 -7.47
CA THR A 46 -10.21 -48.97 -6.56
C THR A 46 -9.87 -47.67 -7.24
N ALA A 47 -10.86 -47.07 -7.90
CA ALA A 47 -10.76 -45.72 -8.42
C ALA A 47 -10.76 -44.77 -7.21
N GLU A 48 -9.58 -44.46 -6.70
CA GLU A 48 -9.36 -43.29 -5.84
C GLU A 48 -9.52 -42.07 -6.75
N ALA A 49 -10.69 -41.45 -6.67
CA ALA A 49 -10.90 -40.11 -7.15
C ALA A 49 -9.87 -39.22 -6.47
N ALA A 50 -9.01 -38.60 -7.28
CA ALA A 50 -8.19 -37.48 -6.83
C ALA A 50 -9.14 -36.43 -6.26
N GLU A 51 -9.15 -36.29 -4.93
CA GLU A 51 -9.71 -35.11 -4.28
C GLU A 51 -8.91 -33.92 -4.81
N GLU A 52 -9.54 -33.17 -5.71
CA GLU A 52 -9.16 -31.80 -5.99
C GLU A 52 -9.10 -31.09 -4.64
N SER A 53 -7.87 -30.81 -4.17
CA SER A 53 -7.65 -29.91 -3.06
C SER A 53 -8.24 -28.56 -3.44
N GLN A 54 -9.47 -28.33 -2.99
CA GLN A 54 -10.03 -27.00 -2.90
C GLN A 54 -9.08 -26.21 -2.00
N VAL A 55 -8.35 -25.29 -2.61
CA VAL A 55 -7.66 -24.23 -1.91
C VAL A 55 -8.75 -23.49 -1.15
N GLU A 56 -8.84 -23.72 0.16
CA GLU A 56 -9.65 -22.88 1.04
C GLU A 56 -9.12 -21.45 0.87
N SER A 57 -9.93 -20.62 0.21
CA SER A 57 -9.77 -19.17 0.23
C SER A 57 -9.61 -18.73 1.68
N PRO A 58 -8.70 -17.79 2.03
CA PRO A 58 -8.58 -17.33 3.41
C PRO A 58 -9.90 -16.68 3.85
N ALA A 59 -10.72 -17.46 4.53
CA ALA A 59 -11.93 -17.01 5.19
C ALA A 59 -11.55 -16.65 6.62
N GLU A 60 -11.16 -15.39 6.85
CA GLU A 60 -11.01 -14.72 8.16
C GLU A 60 -10.56 -13.27 7.86
N ALA A 61 -11.27 -12.17 8.16
CA ALA A 61 -12.45 -11.92 8.99
C ALA A 61 -13.31 -10.81 8.35
N VAL A 62 -14.63 -10.99 8.31
CA VAL A 62 -15.54 -9.85 8.18
C VAL A 62 -15.55 -9.18 9.54
N GLY A 63 -14.76 -8.12 9.70
CA GLY A 63 -14.84 -7.30 10.91
C GLY A 63 -16.24 -6.71 11.04
N ASP A 64 -16.73 -6.57 12.27
CA ASP A 64 -17.80 -5.61 12.58
C ASP A 64 -17.22 -4.21 12.33
N TYR A 65 -17.38 -3.71 11.11
CA TYR A 65 -16.98 -2.37 10.73
C TYR A 65 -18.07 -1.39 11.16
N ASP A 66 -17.68 -0.34 11.89
CA ASP A 66 -18.60 0.72 12.28
C ASP A 66 -19.20 1.43 11.04
N ASP A 67 -20.45 1.88 11.14
CA ASP A 67 -21.11 2.61 10.06
C ASP A 67 -20.46 3.97 9.83
N GLY A 68 -20.17 4.27 8.56
CA GLY A 68 -19.55 5.54 8.20
C GLY A 68 -18.86 5.55 6.86
N THR A 69 -18.19 6.67 6.60
CA THR A 69 -17.33 6.87 5.44
C THR A 69 -15.94 6.30 5.71
N TYR A 70 -15.40 5.56 4.75
CA TYR A 70 -14.04 5.03 4.74
C TYR A 70 -13.22 5.68 3.62
N ARG A 71 -11.91 5.83 3.86
CA ARG A 71 -10.97 6.39 2.88
C ARG A 71 -9.61 5.69 2.98
N GLY A 72 -9.07 5.31 1.83
CA GLY A 72 -7.77 4.68 1.75
C GLY A 72 -7.11 4.92 0.40
N ASN A 73 -5.84 4.58 0.31
CA ASN A 73 -5.02 4.83 -0.86
C ASN A 73 -4.13 3.62 -1.20
N TYR A 74 -3.70 3.57 -2.45
CA TYR A 74 -2.62 2.73 -2.95
C TYR A 74 -1.58 3.63 -3.58
N ASN A 75 -0.39 3.65 -2.97
CA ASN A 75 0.77 4.40 -3.44
C ASN A 75 1.80 3.40 -3.96
N ASP A 76 2.45 3.72 -5.08
CA ASP A 76 3.57 2.94 -5.63
C ASP A 76 4.37 3.83 -6.58
N SER A 77 5.67 3.58 -6.67
CA SER A 77 6.56 4.28 -7.61
C SER A 77 6.61 5.81 -7.44
N GLY A 78 6.55 6.30 -6.21
CA GLY A 78 6.67 7.73 -5.87
C GLY A 78 5.34 8.49 -5.88
N VAL A 79 4.22 7.85 -6.21
CA VAL A 79 2.94 8.51 -6.43
C VAL A 79 1.76 7.73 -5.85
N MET A 80 0.71 8.44 -5.46
CA MET A 80 -0.61 7.84 -5.26
C MET A 80 -1.16 7.42 -6.62
N GLN A 81 -1.60 6.17 -6.74
CA GLN A 81 -2.18 5.67 -7.99
C GLN A 81 -3.69 5.46 -7.87
N VAL A 82 -4.16 5.03 -6.69
CA VAL A 82 -5.59 4.87 -6.41
C VAL A 82 -5.88 5.49 -5.05
N GLY A 83 -6.90 6.33 -4.97
CA GLY A 83 -7.49 6.82 -3.72
C GLY A 83 -8.98 6.54 -3.75
N VAL A 84 -9.49 5.79 -2.79
CA VAL A 84 -10.90 5.39 -2.72
C VAL A 84 -11.63 6.09 -1.60
N GLN A 85 -12.92 6.29 -1.79
CA GLN A 85 -13.88 6.50 -0.72
C GLN A 85 -15.09 5.62 -0.95
N PHE A 86 -15.62 5.07 0.13
CA PHE A 86 -16.90 4.38 0.16
C PHE A 86 -17.53 4.60 1.54
N ARG A 87 -18.76 4.12 1.70
CA ARG A 87 -19.52 4.13 2.95
C ARG A 87 -19.87 2.70 3.31
N LEU A 88 -19.84 2.38 4.60
CA LEU A 88 -20.41 1.14 5.12
C LEU A 88 -21.65 1.46 5.95
N THR A 89 -22.68 0.65 5.77
CA THR A 89 -23.87 0.64 6.62
C THR A 89 -24.28 -0.80 6.82
N GLU A 90 -24.22 -1.29 8.06
CA GLU A 90 -24.44 -2.69 8.41
C GLU A 90 -23.56 -3.65 7.57
N GLY A 91 -22.31 -3.25 7.33
CA GLY A 91 -21.34 -4.02 6.54
C GLY A 91 -21.59 -4.03 5.03
N VAL A 92 -22.57 -3.25 4.53
CA VAL A 92 -22.89 -3.10 3.11
C VAL A 92 -22.19 -1.88 2.53
N ILE A 93 -21.51 -2.05 1.40
CA ILE A 93 -20.81 -0.99 0.67
C ILE A 93 -21.82 -0.09 -0.05
N SER A 94 -21.60 1.22 0.05
CA SER A 94 -22.27 2.24 -0.76
C SER A 94 -21.37 3.44 -1.07
N ASP A 95 -21.81 4.32 -1.96
CA ASP A 95 -21.15 5.59 -2.33
C ASP A 95 -19.67 5.43 -2.76
N VAL A 96 -19.37 4.39 -3.52
CA VAL A 96 -18.02 4.09 -3.99
C VAL A 96 -17.56 5.15 -5.00
N ARG A 97 -16.39 5.76 -4.76
CA ARG A 97 -15.78 6.71 -5.68
C ARG A 97 -14.26 6.74 -5.61
N TYR A 98 -13.65 7.08 -6.73
CA TYR A 98 -12.21 7.32 -6.82
C TYR A 98 -11.90 8.78 -6.51
N ARG A 99 -11.37 9.05 -5.32
CA ARG A 99 -10.85 10.37 -4.91
C ARG A 99 -9.58 10.76 -5.66
N HIS A 100 -8.82 9.76 -6.08
CA HIS A 100 -7.65 9.92 -6.93
C HIS A 100 -7.53 8.68 -7.80
N LEU A 101 -7.22 8.86 -9.08
CA LEU A 101 -6.98 7.75 -9.98
C LEU A 101 -5.98 8.18 -11.03
N SER A 102 -4.71 7.82 -10.82
CA SER A 102 -3.65 8.20 -11.73
C SER A 102 -2.65 7.06 -11.97
N TYR A 103 -2.09 7.03 -13.16
CA TYR A 103 -1.00 6.13 -13.46
C TYR A 103 -0.13 6.70 -14.58
N SER A 104 1.19 6.63 -14.40
CA SER A 104 2.16 7.09 -15.39
C SER A 104 1.96 8.55 -15.85
N GLY A 105 1.51 9.42 -14.94
CA GLY A 105 1.28 10.84 -15.23
C GLY A 105 -0.09 11.16 -15.84
N THR A 106 -0.93 10.16 -16.10
CA THR A 106 -2.31 10.36 -16.58
C THR A 106 -3.27 10.32 -15.39
N ASP A 107 -4.07 11.37 -15.21
CA ASP A 107 -5.21 11.39 -14.28
C ASP A 107 -6.44 10.85 -15.01
N TYR A 108 -6.88 9.65 -14.64
CA TYR A 108 -8.02 8.99 -15.24
C TYR A 108 -9.36 9.64 -14.86
N ASN A 109 -9.44 10.36 -13.74
CA ASN A 109 -10.67 11.07 -13.37
C ASN A 109 -10.95 12.23 -14.33
N ALA A 110 -9.90 12.87 -14.82
CA ALA A 110 -9.96 14.03 -15.71
C ALA A 110 -10.11 13.68 -17.20
N LEU A 111 -10.24 12.39 -17.56
CA LEU A 111 -10.38 11.99 -18.96
C LEU A 111 -11.76 12.31 -19.53
N GLU A 112 -11.72 12.92 -20.72
CA GLU A 112 -12.86 13.13 -21.61
C GLU A 112 -13.20 11.83 -22.36
N VAL A 113 -14.42 11.74 -22.93
CA VAL A 113 -14.95 10.54 -23.59
C VAL A 113 -14.14 10.12 -24.82
N ASP A 114 -13.50 11.06 -25.51
CA ASP A 114 -12.70 10.82 -26.71
C ASP A 114 -11.22 10.52 -26.41
N ASP A 115 -10.82 10.49 -25.13
CA ASP A 115 -9.45 10.15 -24.76
C ASP A 115 -9.15 8.66 -25.01
N PRO A 116 -7.99 8.30 -25.59
CA PRO A 116 -7.61 6.90 -25.82
C PRO A 116 -7.58 6.02 -24.57
N PHE A 117 -7.46 6.59 -23.37
CA PHE A 117 -7.46 5.88 -22.10
C PHE A 117 -8.81 5.93 -21.37
N HIS A 118 -9.85 6.54 -21.97
CA HIS A 118 -11.17 6.65 -21.34
C HIS A 118 -11.77 5.28 -21.00
N GLY A 119 -11.49 4.24 -21.79
CA GLY A 119 -11.90 2.87 -21.47
C GLY A 119 -11.40 2.37 -20.12
N ILE A 120 -10.21 2.79 -19.68
CA ILE A 120 -9.68 2.45 -18.34
C ILE A 120 -10.52 3.11 -17.25
N LYS A 121 -10.93 4.37 -17.42
CA LYS A 121 -11.83 5.07 -16.49
C LYS A 121 -13.16 4.31 -16.37
N LEU A 122 -13.78 3.96 -17.49
CA LEU A 122 -15.04 3.21 -17.52
C LEU A 122 -14.94 1.86 -16.79
N GLN A 123 -13.83 1.16 -16.93
CA GLN A 123 -13.61 -0.09 -16.19
C GLN A 123 -13.47 0.11 -14.68
N HIS A 124 -12.90 1.22 -14.22
CA HIS A 124 -12.90 1.56 -12.79
C HIS A 124 -14.33 1.92 -12.31
N GLU A 125 -15.09 2.65 -13.11
CA GLU A 125 -16.51 2.94 -12.81
C GLU A 125 -17.33 1.65 -12.68
N GLN A 126 -17.12 0.65 -13.55
CA GLN A 126 -17.74 -0.67 -13.42
C GLN A 126 -17.37 -1.39 -12.11
N VAL A 127 -16.13 -1.25 -11.63
CA VAL A 127 -15.73 -1.79 -10.32
C VAL A 127 -16.51 -1.11 -9.19
N ALA A 128 -16.66 0.21 -9.24
CA ALA A 128 -17.45 0.94 -8.25
C ALA A 128 -18.91 0.49 -8.27
N ASP A 129 -19.53 0.43 -9.44
CA ASP A 129 -20.92 -0.03 -9.63
C ASP A 129 -21.13 -1.48 -9.19
N TYR A 130 -20.13 -2.35 -9.42
CA TYR A 130 -20.19 -3.74 -8.96
C TYR A 130 -20.27 -3.86 -7.44
N LEU A 131 -19.48 -3.06 -6.72
CA LEU A 131 -19.40 -3.11 -5.25
C LEU A 131 -20.61 -2.47 -4.56
N GLU A 132 -21.37 -1.63 -5.25
CA GLU A 132 -22.57 -0.99 -4.70
C GLU A 132 -23.60 -2.01 -4.18
N GLY A 133 -24.02 -1.85 -2.93
CA GLY A 133 -25.00 -2.71 -2.27
C GLY A 133 -24.49 -4.12 -1.92
N LYS A 134 -23.21 -4.41 -2.12
CA LYS A 134 -22.59 -5.69 -1.74
C LYS A 134 -22.03 -5.65 -0.31
N PRO A 135 -21.89 -6.81 0.37
CA PRO A 135 -21.17 -6.86 1.63
C PRO A 135 -19.71 -6.47 1.42
N VAL A 136 -19.06 -5.95 2.47
CA VAL A 136 -17.65 -5.53 2.44
C VAL A 136 -16.69 -6.62 1.94
N THR A 137 -17.04 -7.90 2.14
CA THR A 137 -16.27 -9.05 1.64
C THR A 137 -16.17 -9.13 0.13
N ALA A 138 -17.05 -8.47 -0.61
CA ALA A 138 -17.03 -8.46 -2.07
C ALA A 138 -15.80 -7.76 -2.65
N ILE A 139 -15.03 -7.00 -1.85
CA ILE A 139 -13.74 -6.48 -2.30
C ILE A 139 -12.77 -7.60 -2.70
N ASN A 140 -12.91 -8.82 -2.15
CA ASN A 140 -12.08 -9.96 -2.54
C ASN A 140 -12.28 -10.38 -4.00
N ASP A 141 -13.42 -10.04 -4.61
CA ASP A 141 -13.66 -10.32 -6.03
C ASP A 141 -12.68 -9.53 -6.92
N LEU A 142 -12.06 -8.46 -6.40
CA LEU A 142 -11.04 -7.67 -7.11
C LEU A 142 -9.76 -8.43 -7.45
N TYR A 143 -9.56 -9.65 -6.92
CA TYR A 143 -8.51 -10.56 -7.37
C TYR A 143 -8.82 -11.19 -8.75
N ALA A 144 -10.10 -11.19 -9.15
CA ALA A 144 -10.57 -11.71 -10.44
C ALA A 144 -11.50 -10.68 -11.15
N PRO A 145 -11.01 -9.46 -11.47
CA PRO A 145 -11.86 -8.40 -12.00
C PRO A 145 -12.48 -8.74 -13.36
N GLY A 146 -11.88 -9.65 -14.12
CA GLY A 146 -12.42 -10.11 -15.41
C GLY A 146 -13.77 -10.82 -15.33
N ASP A 147 -14.23 -11.21 -14.14
CA ASP A 147 -15.52 -11.89 -13.96
C ASP A 147 -16.72 -10.93 -13.94
N PHE A 148 -16.47 -9.63 -13.74
CA PHE A 148 -17.54 -8.61 -13.63
C PHE A 148 -17.21 -7.27 -14.30
N VAL A 149 -15.96 -7.05 -14.72
CA VAL A 149 -15.58 -5.90 -15.55
C VAL A 149 -15.63 -6.32 -17.01
N GLU A 150 -16.49 -5.68 -17.78
CA GLU A 150 -16.60 -5.85 -19.22
C GLU A 150 -15.36 -5.26 -19.94
N ASP A 151 -14.98 -5.90 -21.04
CA ASP A 151 -13.99 -5.36 -21.97
C ASP A 151 -14.52 -4.05 -22.59
N VAL A 152 -13.67 -3.01 -22.60
CA VAL A 152 -14.01 -1.71 -23.20
C VAL A 152 -12.99 -1.39 -24.28
N ASP A 153 -13.44 -1.39 -25.54
CA ASP A 153 -12.64 -1.12 -26.73
C ASP A 153 -11.27 -1.82 -26.71
N THR A 154 -10.19 -1.04 -26.59
CA THR A 154 -8.79 -1.51 -26.66
C THR A 154 -8.30 -2.11 -25.32
N PHE A 155 -9.14 -2.14 -24.29
CA PHE A 155 -8.80 -2.60 -22.94
C PHE A 155 -9.68 -3.77 -22.53
N THR A 156 -9.05 -4.86 -22.08
CA THR A 156 -9.76 -6.01 -21.53
C THR A 156 -10.04 -5.78 -20.04
N GLY A 157 -11.07 -6.39 -19.45
CA GLY A 157 -11.38 -6.31 -18.01
C GLY A 157 -10.21 -6.78 -17.14
N ALA A 158 -9.43 -7.75 -17.64
CA ALA A 158 -8.17 -8.20 -17.03
C ALA A 158 -7.05 -7.14 -17.02
N THR A 159 -7.23 -6.01 -17.71
CA THR A 159 -6.30 -4.87 -17.69
C THR A 159 -6.44 -4.06 -16.40
N ILE A 160 -7.60 -4.13 -15.73
CA ILE A 160 -7.79 -3.51 -14.43
C ILE A 160 -6.84 -4.17 -13.42
N ARG A 161 -6.03 -3.34 -12.78
CA ARG A 161 -5.16 -3.77 -11.69
C ARG A 161 -5.98 -3.84 -10.40
N GLY A 162 -6.91 -4.80 -10.33
CA GLY A 162 -7.85 -4.98 -9.24
C GLY A 162 -7.17 -5.02 -7.87
N ASN A 163 -5.99 -5.62 -7.78
CA ASN A 163 -5.19 -5.67 -6.54
C ASN A 163 -4.77 -4.29 -6.00
N LYS A 164 -4.62 -3.27 -6.87
CA LYS A 164 -4.39 -1.89 -6.42
C LYS A 164 -5.65 -1.29 -5.78
N ILE A 165 -6.81 -1.59 -6.36
CA ILE A 165 -8.11 -1.14 -5.84
C ILE A 165 -8.35 -1.85 -4.51
N PHE A 166 -8.20 -3.18 -4.46
CA PHE A 166 -8.29 -3.98 -3.24
C PHE A 166 -7.41 -3.41 -2.12
N SER A 167 -6.13 -3.16 -2.41
CA SER A 167 -5.20 -2.61 -1.44
C SER A 167 -5.64 -1.23 -0.90
N ALA A 168 -6.23 -0.37 -1.74
CA ALA A 168 -6.77 0.92 -1.30
C ALA A 168 -8.03 0.76 -0.41
N PHE A 169 -8.89 -0.23 -0.68
CA PHE A 169 -10.01 -0.57 0.20
C PHE A 169 -9.51 -1.15 1.52
N GLN A 170 -8.53 -2.06 1.50
CA GLN A 170 -7.96 -2.64 2.71
C GLN A 170 -7.26 -1.59 3.57
N ASP A 171 -6.51 -0.67 2.96
CA ASP A 171 -5.93 0.49 3.65
C ASP A 171 -7.02 1.34 4.33
N ALA A 172 -8.16 1.56 3.67
CA ALA A 172 -9.29 2.27 4.26
C ALA A 172 -9.87 1.54 5.48
N LEU A 173 -10.10 0.23 5.36
CA LEU A 173 -10.65 -0.61 6.43
C LEU A 173 -9.70 -0.67 7.63
N ASN A 174 -8.40 -0.83 7.39
CA ASN A 174 -7.37 -0.85 8.44
C ASN A 174 -7.32 0.46 9.23
N ARG A 175 -7.48 1.60 8.54
CA ARG A 175 -7.50 2.93 9.19
C ARG A 175 -8.77 3.15 10.01
N GLY A 176 -9.82 2.35 9.78
CA GLY A 176 -11.13 2.50 10.41
C GLY A 176 -11.96 3.61 9.76
N VAL A 177 -13.10 3.90 10.38
CA VAL A 177 -14.04 4.92 9.87
C VAL A 177 -13.34 6.27 9.75
N TYR A 178 -13.38 6.88 8.57
CA TYR A 178 -12.90 8.25 8.38
C TYR A 178 -13.94 9.27 8.84
N GLY A 179 -15.23 9.02 8.63
CA GLY A 179 -16.31 9.94 9.01
C GLY A 179 -17.52 9.15 9.50
N PRO A 180 -17.77 9.08 10.81
CA PRO A 180 -18.79 8.20 11.36
C PRO A 180 -20.20 8.74 11.17
N ASP A 181 -21.14 7.83 10.95
CA ASP A 181 -22.56 8.17 10.84
C ASP A 181 -23.23 8.26 12.20
N ASN A 182 -22.79 7.39 13.11
CA ASN A 182 -23.30 7.21 14.46
C ASN A 182 -22.13 7.15 15.44
N GLY A 183 -22.36 6.66 16.65
CA GLY A 183 -21.27 6.33 17.57
C GLY A 183 -20.34 5.26 16.96
N VAL A 184 -19.06 5.34 17.30
CA VAL A 184 -18.03 4.38 16.88
C VAL A 184 -17.55 3.54 18.04
N THR A 185 -17.06 2.35 17.75
CA THR A 185 -16.38 1.50 18.72
C THR A 185 -15.04 2.14 19.11
N ARG A 186 -14.96 2.62 20.35
CA ARG A 186 -13.76 3.34 20.87
C ARG A 186 -12.69 2.43 21.48
N SER A 187 -12.95 1.13 21.58
CA SER A 187 -11.99 0.20 22.19
C SER A 187 -10.75 0.06 21.33
N MET A 188 -9.58 0.17 21.96
CA MET A 188 -8.32 -0.20 21.32
C MET A 188 -7.62 -1.32 22.07
N GLY A 189 -6.79 -2.06 21.34
CA GLY A 189 -5.87 -3.03 21.94
C GLY A 189 -4.74 -2.33 22.70
N SER A 190 -3.90 -3.13 23.35
CA SER A 190 -2.61 -2.66 23.85
C SER A 190 -1.60 -2.60 22.72
N TYR A 191 -0.87 -1.49 22.63
CA TYR A 191 0.25 -1.33 21.72
C TYR A 191 1.58 -1.38 22.47
N ASP A 192 2.62 -1.85 21.80
CA ASP A 192 3.97 -1.89 22.36
C ASP A 192 4.52 -0.47 22.59
N ASP A 193 5.43 -0.34 23.56
CA ASP A 193 6.03 0.96 23.87
C ASP A 193 7.06 1.38 22.81
N GLY A 194 6.96 2.63 22.35
CA GLY A 194 7.92 3.21 21.43
C GLY A 194 7.34 4.33 20.57
N THR A 195 8.03 4.65 19.48
CA THR A 195 7.65 5.72 18.55
C THR A 195 6.86 5.15 17.38
N TYR A 196 5.76 5.83 17.04
CA TYR A 196 4.88 5.51 15.93
C TYR A 196 4.91 6.65 14.90
N ARG A 197 4.80 6.30 13.62
CA ARG A 197 4.72 7.25 12.51
C ARG A 197 3.69 6.80 11.50
N GLY A 198 2.85 7.73 11.07
CA GLY A 198 1.86 7.47 10.04
C GLY A 198 1.47 8.72 9.29
N ILE A 199 0.71 8.50 8.22
CA ILE A 199 0.35 9.52 7.26
C ILE A 199 -1.13 9.50 6.95
N TYR A 200 -1.64 10.63 6.48
CA TYR A 200 -2.89 10.72 5.73
C TYR A 200 -2.60 11.40 4.40
N SER A 201 -2.89 10.69 3.31
CA SER A 201 -2.75 11.18 1.94
C SER A 201 -4.11 11.12 1.25
N ASP A 202 -4.49 12.18 0.55
CA ASP A 202 -5.75 12.29 -0.19
C ASP A 202 -5.56 13.18 -1.42
N ALA A 203 -6.33 12.89 -2.48
CA ALA A 203 -6.28 13.63 -3.75
C ALA A 203 -4.86 13.75 -4.36
N GLY A 204 -4.01 12.74 -4.18
CA GLY A 204 -2.64 12.72 -4.71
C GLY A 204 -1.59 13.48 -3.89
N GLU A 205 -1.96 14.00 -2.71
CA GLU A 205 -1.07 14.76 -1.83
C GLU A 205 -1.02 14.09 -0.44
N MET A 206 0.18 14.00 0.15
CA MET A 206 0.31 13.75 1.59
C MET A 206 -0.10 15.02 2.33
N GLN A 207 -1.12 14.93 3.18
CA GLN A 207 -1.67 16.12 3.84
C GLN A 207 -1.29 16.19 5.32
N VAL A 208 -1.13 15.03 5.96
CA VAL A 208 -0.68 14.93 7.36
C VAL A 208 0.37 13.83 7.44
N SER A 209 1.49 14.11 8.09
CA SER A 209 2.38 13.10 8.64
C SER A 209 2.54 13.40 10.12
N ILE A 210 2.36 12.40 10.97
CA ILE A 210 2.40 12.54 12.42
C ILE A 210 3.38 11.55 13.03
N GLN A 211 3.99 11.97 14.14
CA GLN A 211 4.74 11.11 15.03
C GLN A 211 4.24 11.30 16.45
N PHE A 212 4.21 10.21 17.21
CA PHE A 212 3.98 10.21 18.65
C PHE A 212 4.71 9.03 19.28
N LYS A 213 4.81 9.05 20.61
CA LYS A 213 5.29 7.93 21.43
C LYS A 213 4.15 7.34 22.22
N LEU A 214 4.21 6.04 22.45
CA LEU A 214 3.40 5.32 23.42
C LEU A 214 4.28 4.80 24.54
N ALA A 215 3.80 4.97 25.77
CA ALA A 215 4.30 4.30 26.94
C ALA A 215 3.11 3.86 27.79
N ASN A 216 2.86 2.55 27.91
CA ASN A 216 1.68 1.98 28.54
C ASN A 216 0.37 2.56 27.99
N ASN A 217 0.25 2.65 26.65
CA ASN A 217 -0.85 3.31 25.93
C ASN A 217 -1.04 4.81 26.22
N THR A 218 -0.20 5.45 27.02
CA THR A 218 -0.21 6.91 27.15
C THR A 218 0.57 7.56 26.01
N VAL A 219 -0.07 8.51 25.32
CA VAL A 219 0.48 9.26 24.20
C VAL A 219 1.40 10.39 24.70
N SER A 220 2.54 10.58 24.05
CA SER A 220 3.47 11.70 24.32
C SER A 220 4.31 12.05 23.10
N ASP A 221 5.04 13.17 23.14
CA ASP A 221 5.93 13.64 22.07
C ASP A 221 5.21 13.70 20.70
N VAL A 222 3.95 14.15 20.73
CA VAL A 222 3.10 14.28 19.53
C VAL A 222 3.62 15.45 18.70
N ARG A 223 3.85 15.23 17.41
CA ARG A 223 4.22 16.29 16.47
C ARG A 223 3.88 15.96 15.04
N PHE A 224 3.52 16.99 14.28
CA PHE A 224 3.45 16.88 12.83
C PHE A 224 4.86 16.87 12.23
N ARG A 225 5.08 15.93 11.30
CA ARG A 225 6.29 15.85 10.46
C ARG A 225 6.07 16.47 9.08
N HIS A 226 4.80 16.57 8.69
CA HIS A 226 4.35 17.24 7.48
C HIS A 226 2.89 17.66 7.70
N LEU A 227 2.54 18.87 7.28
CA LEU A 227 1.18 19.38 7.38
C LEU A 227 0.91 20.32 6.20
N ALA A 228 0.25 19.81 5.17
CA ALA A 228 -0.03 20.57 3.96
C ALA A 228 -1.42 20.28 3.41
N TYR A 229 -1.97 21.24 2.68
CA TYR A 229 -3.17 21.00 1.89
C TYR A 229 -3.31 22.02 0.77
N GLY A 230 -3.62 21.53 -0.44
CA GLY A 230 -3.97 22.40 -1.56
C GLY A 230 -2.82 23.34 -1.94
N GLY A 231 -1.58 22.85 -1.81
CA GLY A 231 -0.37 23.62 -2.09
C GLY A 231 0.06 24.60 -1.00
N THR A 232 -0.62 24.62 0.15
CA THR A 232 -0.20 25.40 1.32
C THR A 232 0.48 24.48 2.34
N ASP A 233 1.75 24.75 2.65
CA ASP A 233 2.45 24.12 3.76
C ASP A 233 2.11 24.88 5.05
N PHE A 234 1.25 24.30 5.87
CA PHE A 234 0.82 24.92 7.13
C PHE A 234 1.96 25.01 8.14
N SER A 235 2.96 24.12 8.07
CA SER A 235 4.09 24.11 9.01
C SER A 235 5.08 25.25 8.80
N ALA A 236 4.99 25.94 7.67
CA ALA A 236 5.83 27.08 7.31
C ALA A 236 5.13 28.44 7.49
N LEU A 237 3.91 28.47 8.03
CA LEU A 237 3.15 29.71 8.17
C LEU A 237 3.65 30.58 9.33
N GLU A 238 3.70 31.89 9.08
CA GLU A 238 3.92 32.91 10.11
C GLU A 238 2.58 33.37 10.70
N GLU A 239 2.58 33.90 11.93
CA GLU A 239 1.37 34.38 12.64
C GLU A 239 0.51 35.36 11.83
N SER A 240 1.13 36.13 10.93
CA SER A 240 0.43 37.10 10.08
C SER A 240 -0.27 36.48 8.87
N ASP A 241 -0.07 35.19 8.58
CA ASP A 241 -0.68 34.52 7.44
C ASP A 241 -2.19 34.29 7.66
N ALA A 242 -2.99 34.47 6.61
CA ALA A 242 -4.44 34.31 6.67
C ALA A 242 -4.88 32.88 7.04
N PHE A 243 -4.03 31.88 6.85
CA PHE A 243 -4.26 30.48 7.21
C PHE A 243 -3.58 30.06 8.52
N TYR A 244 -2.87 30.96 9.22
CA TYR A 244 -2.19 30.63 10.46
C TYR A 244 -3.13 30.04 11.53
N GLY A 245 -4.37 30.52 11.57
CA GLY A 245 -5.40 29.97 12.46
C GLY A 245 -5.62 28.46 12.30
N ILE A 246 -5.40 27.89 11.09
CA ILE A 246 -5.43 26.45 10.84
C ILE A 246 -4.24 25.74 11.49
N LEU A 247 -3.04 26.32 11.44
CA LEU A 247 -1.86 25.75 12.11
C LEU A 247 -2.07 25.74 13.63
N SER A 248 -2.48 26.86 14.24
CA SER A 248 -2.75 26.93 15.69
C SER A 248 -3.79 25.91 16.14
N GLN A 249 -4.78 25.67 15.28
CA GLN A 249 -5.81 24.67 15.46
C GLN A 249 -5.25 23.22 15.48
N HIS A 250 -4.25 22.92 14.63
CA HIS A 250 -3.54 21.63 14.67
C HIS A 250 -2.63 21.53 15.90
N GLU A 251 -2.00 22.61 16.34
CA GLU A 251 -1.21 22.64 17.59
C GLU A 251 -2.08 22.33 18.81
N GLN A 252 -3.33 22.79 18.84
CA GLN A 252 -4.28 22.42 19.90
C GLN A 252 -4.60 20.92 19.93
N ILE A 253 -4.58 20.22 18.78
CA ILE A 253 -4.71 18.75 18.76
C ILE A 253 -3.50 18.09 19.44
N VAL A 254 -2.29 18.59 19.14
CA VAL A 254 -1.05 18.09 19.75
C VAL A 254 -1.12 18.26 21.26
N ASP A 255 -1.46 19.46 21.73
CA ASP A 255 -1.60 19.76 23.16
C ASP A 255 -2.70 18.93 23.83
N TYR A 256 -3.81 18.70 23.13
CA TYR A 256 -4.89 17.84 23.63
C TYR A 256 -4.42 16.42 23.86
N LEU A 257 -3.75 15.80 22.88
CA LEU A 257 -3.34 14.39 22.92
C LEU A 257 -2.16 14.12 23.86
N GLU A 258 -1.38 15.13 24.22
CA GLU A 258 -0.20 14.96 25.07
C GLU A 258 -0.59 14.47 26.48
N GLY A 259 -0.02 13.34 26.90
CA GLY A 259 -0.28 12.71 28.20
C GLY A 259 -1.62 11.99 28.32
N ARG A 260 -2.37 11.86 27.22
CA ARG A 260 -3.67 11.17 27.17
C ARG A 260 -3.53 9.69 26.86
N GLU A 261 -4.55 8.94 27.25
CA GLU A 261 -4.66 7.54 26.82
C GLU A 261 -4.91 7.48 25.31
N LEU A 262 -4.34 6.47 24.64
CA LEU A 262 -4.43 6.31 23.18
C LEU A 262 -5.89 6.29 22.69
N GLU A 263 -6.82 5.73 23.45
CA GLU A 263 -8.26 5.73 23.13
C GLU A 263 -8.86 7.14 22.95
N GLN A 264 -8.20 8.18 23.43
CA GLN A 264 -8.68 9.56 23.29
C GLN A 264 -8.46 10.13 21.89
N ILE A 265 -7.77 9.44 20.99
CA ILE A 265 -7.75 9.83 19.56
C ILE A 265 -9.16 9.82 18.94
N PHE A 266 -10.11 9.04 19.50
CA PHE A 266 -11.49 9.02 19.05
C PHE A 266 -12.25 10.33 19.31
N ASP A 267 -11.71 11.22 20.15
CA ASP A 267 -12.26 12.56 20.33
C ASP A 267 -12.00 13.44 19.10
N LEU A 268 -11.06 13.06 18.21
CA LEU A 268 -10.80 13.77 16.94
C LEU A 268 -11.97 13.74 15.95
N TYR A 269 -13.02 12.95 16.21
CA TYR A 269 -14.29 13.04 15.47
C TYR A 269 -15.15 14.23 15.90
N THR A 270 -14.95 14.76 17.12
CA THR A 270 -15.64 15.93 17.65
C THR A 270 -14.63 16.99 18.13
N PRO A 271 -13.73 17.47 17.25
CA PRO A 271 -12.64 18.37 17.65
C PRO A 271 -13.14 19.68 18.27
N GLY A 272 -14.35 20.13 17.92
CA GLY A 272 -14.97 21.33 18.52
C GLY A 272 -15.21 21.23 20.04
N ASP A 273 -15.09 20.06 20.66
CA ASP A 273 -15.23 19.89 22.11
C ASP A 273 -13.99 20.34 22.90
N PHE A 274 -12.83 20.43 22.25
CA PHE A 274 -11.56 20.78 22.91
C PHE A 274 -10.69 21.77 22.13
N ILE A 275 -11.10 22.15 20.92
CA ILE A 275 -10.41 23.13 20.10
C ILE A 275 -11.16 24.43 20.15
N GLU A 276 -10.47 25.48 20.55
CA GLU A 276 -10.96 26.84 20.53
C GLU A 276 -11.09 27.33 19.07
N ASP A 277 -12.20 28.03 18.79
CA ASP A 277 -12.38 28.73 17.52
C ASP A 277 -11.29 29.81 17.39
N VAL A 278 -10.64 29.88 16.23
CA VAL A 278 -9.59 30.87 15.93
C VAL A 278 -10.03 31.70 14.73
N ASP A 279 -10.33 32.98 14.95
CA ASP A 279 -10.81 33.93 13.94
C ASP A 279 -11.85 33.32 12.96
N THR A 280 -11.65 33.45 11.66
CA THR A 280 -12.56 32.98 10.59
C THR A 280 -12.67 31.45 10.47
N PHE A 281 -12.04 30.68 11.37
CA PHE A 281 -12.06 29.22 11.38
C PHE A 281 -12.68 28.69 12.67
N THR A 282 -13.77 27.93 12.53
CA THR A 282 -14.35 27.21 13.66
C THR A 282 -13.55 25.93 13.94
N GLY A 283 -13.53 25.43 15.18
CA GLY A 283 -12.89 24.15 15.53
C GLY A 283 -13.48 22.96 14.77
N ALA A 284 -14.76 23.07 14.35
CA ALA A 284 -15.43 22.13 13.44
C ALA A 284 -14.89 22.15 11.99
N THR A 285 -14.06 23.15 11.65
CA THR A 285 -13.37 23.24 10.36
C THR A 285 -12.11 22.39 10.33
N ILE A 286 -11.57 22.00 11.50
CA ILE A 286 -10.43 21.09 11.53
C ILE A 286 -10.86 19.72 11.06
N ARG A 287 -10.01 19.18 10.18
CA ARG A 287 -10.10 17.85 9.65
C ARG A 287 -9.49 16.85 10.64
N GLY A 288 -10.01 16.80 11.87
CA GLY A 288 -9.53 15.94 12.96
C GLY A 288 -9.45 14.47 12.53
N ASN A 289 -10.39 14.06 11.69
CA ASN A 289 -10.44 12.75 11.03
C ASN A 289 -9.17 12.41 10.22
N LYS A 290 -8.45 13.41 9.68
CA LYS A 290 -7.18 13.19 8.99
C LYS A 290 -6.06 12.86 9.97
N VAL A 291 -6.02 13.56 11.09
CA VAL A 291 -5.06 13.27 12.18
C VAL A 291 -5.36 11.90 12.77
N PHE A 292 -6.63 11.59 13.04
CA PHE A 292 -7.08 10.27 13.48
C PHE A 292 -6.62 9.18 12.50
N SER A 293 -6.90 9.35 11.21
CA SER A 293 -6.52 8.38 10.18
C SER A 293 -5.00 8.22 10.05
N ALA A 294 -4.22 9.30 10.20
CA ALA A 294 -2.76 9.23 10.22
C ALA A 294 -2.22 8.51 11.47
N MET A 295 -2.86 8.67 12.63
CA MET A 295 -2.51 7.92 13.84
C MET A 295 -2.88 6.44 13.70
N LYS A 296 -4.03 6.11 13.12
CA LYS A 296 -4.43 4.72 12.83
C LYS A 296 -3.48 4.05 11.84
N ASP A 297 -3.07 4.76 10.78
CA ASP A 297 -2.01 4.31 9.88
C ASP A 297 -0.69 4.04 10.62
N ALA A 298 -0.31 4.92 11.55
CA ALA A 298 0.88 4.72 12.38
C ALA A 298 0.80 3.44 13.21
N LEU A 299 -0.34 3.22 13.88
CA LEU A 299 -0.58 2.05 14.71
C LEU A 299 -0.57 0.75 13.89
N ASN A 300 -1.18 0.77 12.70
CA ASN A 300 -1.22 -0.39 11.81
C ASN A 300 0.20 -0.77 11.36
N ARG A 301 1.02 0.22 10.97
CA ARG A 301 2.42 0.02 10.56
C ARG A 301 3.32 -0.50 11.69
N GLY A 302 2.87 -0.43 12.93
CA GLY A 302 3.64 -0.86 14.10
C GLY A 302 4.72 0.13 14.51
N LEU A 303 5.63 -0.33 15.37
CA LEU A 303 6.68 0.50 15.94
C LEU A 303 7.63 1.02 14.87
N TYR A 304 7.71 2.34 14.72
CA TYR A 304 8.79 2.94 13.95
C TYR A 304 10.11 2.86 14.73
N GLN A 305 10.09 3.02 16.05
CA GLN A 305 11.27 2.82 16.89
C GLN A 305 10.87 2.26 18.26
N PRO A 306 11.31 1.04 18.63
CA PRO A 306 10.94 0.43 19.91
C PRO A 306 11.59 1.14 21.10
N ALA A 307 10.88 1.16 22.25
CA ALA A 307 11.41 1.66 23.53
C ALA A 307 11.61 0.56 24.60
N GLY A 308 11.40 -0.72 24.23
CA GLY A 308 11.52 -1.86 25.14
C GLY A 308 11.42 -3.19 24.40
N SER A 309 10.89 -4.21 25.07
CA SER A 309 10.43 -5.43 24.41
C SER A 309 9.17 -5.15 23.59
N TYR A 310 9.02 -5.81 22.46
CA TYR A 310 7.88 -5.66 21.56
C TYR A 310 7.51 -6.99 20.92
N ASN A 311 6.31 -7.07 20.39
CA ASN A 311 5.80 -8.24 19.69
C ASN A 311 6.45 -8.36 18.31
N THR A 312 6.93 -9.56 17.97
CA THR A 312 7.59 -9.87 16.70
C THR A 312 6.84 -10.89 15.84
N VAL A 313 5.62 -11.26 16.25
CA VAL A 313 4.81 -12.25 15.53
C VAL A 313 4.29 -11.63 14.23
N ILE A 314 4.61 -12.28 13.12
CA ILE A 314 4.03 -11.99 11.80
C ILE A 314 3.20 -13.19 11.37
N ASN A 315 1.90 -12.97 11.17
CA ASN A 315 0.98 -13.94 10.61
C ASN A 315 0.55 -13.43 9.23
N ALA A 316 1.25 -13.87 8.19
CA ALA A 316 0.97 -13.48 6.82
C ALA A 316 0.96 -14.72 5.92
N PRO A 317 -0.08 -14.90 5.09
CA PRO A 317 -0.15 -16.01 4.15
C PRO A 317 0.93 -15.90 3.07
N ASP A 318 1.18 -17.02 2.38
CA ASP A 318 2.05 -17.00 1.22
C ASP A 318 1.46 -16.13 0.11
N GLY A 319 2.30 -15.31 -0.51
CA GLY A 319 1.87 -14.36 -1.51
C GLY A 319 2.87 -13.24 -1.75
N ARG A 320 2.58 -12.42 -2.76
CA ARG A 320 3.34 -11.21 -3.06
C ARG A 320 2.72 -10.03 -2.32
N TYR A 321 3.55 -9.15 -1.79
CA TYR A 321 3.14 -7.97 -1.04
C TYR A 321 3.80 -6.73 -1.62
N ARG A 322 3.14 -5.58 -1.41
CA ARG A 322 3.69 -4.27 -1.76
C ARG A 322 3.33 -3.25 -0.71
N GLY A 323 4.32 -2.50 -0.26
CA GLY A 323 4.10 -1.46 0.72
C GLY A 323 5.09 -0.31 0.56
N THR A 324 4.82 0.72 1.33
CA THR A 324 5.39 2.04 1.13
C THR A 324 5.76 2.69 2.45
N TYR A 325 6.79 3.52 2.45
CA TYR A 325 7.05 4.44 3.54
C TYR A 325 7.08 5.86 2.97
N GLU A 326 6.27 6.73 3.57
CA GLU A 326 6.19 8.13 3.19
C GLU A 326 6.39 8.98 4.45
N ASP A 327 7.13 10.08 4.29
CA ASP A 327 7.37 11.06 5.35
C ASP A 327 7.79 12.38 4.68
N SER A 328 7.55 13.51 5.37
CA SER A 328 7.98 14.83 4.90
C SER A 328 7.44 15.23 3.51
N GLY A 329 6.23 14.77 3.17
CA GLY A 329 5.55 15.12 1.91
C GLY A 329 5.95 14.27 0.71
N GLU A 330 6.80 13.26 0.88
CA GLU A 330 7.29 12.41 -0.20
C GLU A 330 7.17 10.92 0.16
N GLN A 331 6.89 10.09 -0.85
CA GLN A 331 7.09 8.65 -0.74
C GLN A 331 8.59 8.38 -0.81
N GLN A 332 9.16 7.85 0.26
CA GLN A 332 10.61 7.65 0.35
C GLN A 332 11.04 6.23 -0.03
N VAL A 333 10.19 5.24 0.25
CA VAL A 333 10.44 3.83 -0.08
C VAL A 333 9.16 3.23 -0.66
N SER A 334 9.28 2.51 -1.77
CA SER A 334 8.31 1.51 -2.22
C SER A 334 9.03 0.17 -2.33
N ILE A 335 8.46 -0.86 -1.72
CA ILE A 335 9.04 -2.21 -1.68
C ILE A 335 8.03 -3.24 -2.15
N GLN A 336 8.53 -4.24 -2.86
CA GLN A 336 7.83 -5.48 -3.16
C GLN A 336 8.63 -6.64 -2.56
N PHE A 337 7.93 -7.62 -2.03
CA PHE A 337 8.51 -8.87 -1.52
C PHE A 337 7.45 -9.97 -1.60
N ASN A 338 7.87 -11.21 -1.44
CA ASN A 338 6.99 -12.35 -1.28
C ASN A 338 7.15 -12.91 0.14
N ILE A 339 6.10 -13.60 0.62
CA ILE A 339 6.20 -14.58 1.68
C ILE A 339 5.98 -15.95 1.08
N GLU A 340 6.91 -16.87 1.35
CA GLU A 340 6.87 -18.25 0.90
C GLU A 340 7.26 -19.16 2.08
N ASN A 341 6.31 -19.98 2.54
CA ASN A 341 6.43 -20.81 3.74
C ASN A 341 6.88 -20.01 4.98
N GLY A 342 6.35 -18.79 5.14
CA GLY A 342 6.68 -17.89 6.25
C GLY A 342 8.04 -17.18 6.13
N ASN A 343 8.78 -17.37 5.03
CA ASN A 343 10.05 -16.69 4.77
C ASN A 343 9.89 -15.57 3.74
N LEU A 344 10.68 -14.50 3.87
CA LEU A 344 10.74 -13.41 2.90
C LEU A 344 11.55 -13.83 1.68
N THR A 345 11.02 -13.60 0.49
CA THR A 345 11.75 -13.81 -0.77
C THR A 345 11.46 -12.69 -1.75
N ASP A 346 12.25 -12.58 -2.82
CA ASP A 346 12.06 -11.63 -3.92
C ASP A 346 11.96 -10.16 -3.48
N ILE A 347 12.77 -9.75 -2.50
CA ILE A 347 12.75 -8.39 -1.97
C ILE A 347 13.32 -7.42 -3.01
N ARG A 348 12.52 -6.46 -3.48
CA ARG A 348 12.90 -5.47 -4.49
C ARG A 348 12.35 -4.10 -4.16
N PHE A 349 13.18 -3.08 -4.31
CA PHE A 349 12.76 -1.69 -4.22
C PHE A 349 12.18 -1.22 -5.56
N ARG A 350 10.99 -0.62 -5.49
CA ARG A 350 10.28 -0.06 -6.65
C ARG A 350 10.40 1.45 -6.73
N HIS A 351 10.82 2.08 -5.63
CA HIS A 351 11.10 3.49 -5.50
C HIS A 351 11.94 3.71 -4.25
N MET A 352 12.95 4.56 -4.36
CA MET A 352 13.77 5.00 -3.22
C MET A 352 14.23 6.42 -3.48
N ALA A 353 13.57 7.40 -2.85
CA ALA A 353 13.94 8.79 -3.01
C ALA A 353 13.87 9.54 -1.69
N TYR A 354 14.66 10.58 -1.55
CA TYR A 354 14.55 11.50 -0.43
C TYR A 354 15.19 12.84 -0.78
N GLY A 355 14.52 13.94 -0.45
CA GLY A 355 15.08 15.29 -0.65
C GLY A 355 15.45 15.58 -2.11
N GLY A 356 14.68 15.03 -3.06
CA GLY A 356 14.89 15.21 -4.50
C GLY A 356 15.99 14.35 -5.13
N VAL A 357 16.57 13.40 -4.39
CA VAL A 357 17.52 12.41 -4.93
C VAL A 357 16.81 11.08 -5.07
N ASP A 358 16.77 10.51 -6.28
CA ASP A 358 16.37 9.11 -6.50
C ASP A 358 17.61 8.22 -6.34
N TYR A 359 17.63 7.43 -5.28
CA TYR A 359 18.75 6.55 -4.97
C TYR A 359 18.93 5.46 -6.02
N ASN A 360 17.88 5.04 -6.74
CA ASN A 360 18.00 4.03 -7.80
C ASN A 360 18.77 4.55 -9.03
N GLU A 361 18.85 5.86 -9.20
CA GLU A 361 19.56 6.51 -10.29
C GLU A 361 21.00 6.88 -9.92
N THR A 362 21.41 6.66 -8.66
CA THR A 362 22.78 6.94 -8.22
C THR A 362 23.76 5.87 -8.70
N GLU A 363 24.95 6.31 -9.12
CA GLU A 363 26.04 5.45 -9.57
C GLU A 363 27.23 5.47 -8.61
N ALA A 364 28.15 4.51 -8.76
CA ALA A 364 29.38 4.47 -7.97
C ALA A 364 30.18 5.78 -8.11
N GLY A 365 30.40 6.46 -6.99
CA GLY A 365 31.04 7.78 -6.93
C GLY A 365 30.07 8.94 -6.69
N ASP A 366 28.76 8.72 -6.81
CA ASP A 366 27.74 9.66 -6.34
C ASP A 366 27.75 9.71 -4.79
N PRO A 367 27.68 10.91 -4.18
CA PRO A 367 27.71 11.05 -2.73
C PRO A 367 26.52 10.43 -2.01
N PHE A 368 25.48 9.93 -2.67
CA PHE A 368 24.34 9.25 -2.07
C PHE A 368 24.25 7.77 -2.42
N HIS A 369 25.13 7.25 -3.29
CA HIS A 369 25.12 5.85 -3.70
C HIS A 369 25.32 4.87 -2.54
N GLY A 370 26.05 5.29 -1.48
CA GLY A 370 26.19 4.49 -0.27
C GLY A 370 24.85 4.18 0.42
N ILE A 371 23.85 5.05 0.29
CA ILE A 371 22.51 4.83 0.86
C ILE A 371 21.79 3.70 0.11
N LEU A 372 21.87 3.68 -1.23
CA LEU A 372 21.34 2.60 -2.05
C LEU A 372 21.96 1.25 -1.64
N GLN A 373 23.29 1.20 -1.53
CA GLN A 373 24.01 -0.01 -1.13
C GLN A 373 23.56 -0.55 0.23
N GLN A 374 23.28 0.33 1.18
CA GLN A 374 22.78 -0.08 2.49
C GLN A 374 21.37 -0.71 2.41
N TYR A 375 20.47 -0.17 1.57
CA TYR A 375 19.15 -0.77 1.32
C TYR A 375 19.29 -2.16 0.68
N GLU A 376 20.19 -2.30 -0.29
CA GLU A 376 20.47 -3.58 -0.95
C GLU A 376 21.05 -4.62 0.03
N GLN A 377 21.95 -4.22 0.92
CA GLN A 377 22.49 -5.09 1.98
C GLN A 377 21.40 -5.56 2.94
N ALA A 378 20.51 -4.66 3.37
CA ALA A 378 19.40 -5.02 4.25
C ALA A 378 18.40 -5.97 3.56
N ALA A 379 18.09 -5.74 2.28
CA ALA A 379 17.28 -6.67 1.49
C ALA A 379 17.94 -8.05 1.36
N ALA A 380 19.23 -8.09 1.02
CA ALA A 380 19.99 -9.34 0.94
C ALA A 380 20.07 -10.08 2.28
N TYR A 381 20.10 -9.36 3.40
CA TYR A 381 20.07 -9.93 4.73
C TYR A 381 18.74 -10.63 5.04
N LEU A 382 17.62 -10.04 4.64
CA LEU A 382 16.28 -10.58 4.90
C LEU A 382 15.90 -11.73 3.96
N GLU A 383 16.50 -11.81 2.77
CA GLU A 383 16.19 -12.82 1.76
C GLU A 383 16.34 -14.25 2.31
N GLY A 384 15.28 -15.05 2.17
CA GLY A 384 15.18 -16.43 2.65
C GLY A 384 15.00 -16.58 4.17
N LYS A 385 14.90 -15.49 4.93
CA LYS A 385 14.70 -15.52 6.39
C LYS A 385 13.23 -15.49 6.78
N PRO A 386 12.86 -15.97 7.99
CA PRO A 386 11.50 -15.84 8.49
C PRO A 386 11.02 -14.39 8.47
N ALA A 387 9.73 -14.15 8.20
CA ALA A 387 9.16 -12.81 8.14
C ALA A 387 9.38 -11.99 9.43
N ALA A 388 9.47 -12.65 10.59
CA ALA A 388 9.80 -12.00 11.86
C ALA A 388 11.21 -11.36 11.89
N THR A 389 12.11 -11.69 10.96
CA THR A 389 13.45 -11.07 10.90
C THR A 389 13.41 -9.61 10.49
N ILE A 390 12.30 -9.08 9.95
CA ILE A 390 12.16 -7.64 9.66
C ILE A 390 12.34 -6.76 10.90
N PHE A 391 12.05 -7.27 12.09
CA PHE A 391 12.21 -6.52 13.34
C PHE A 391 13.67 -6.22 13.67
N GLU A 392 14.61 -6.97 13.09
CA GLU A 392 16.05 -6.68 13.22
C GLU A 392 16.45 -5.39 12.47
N LEU A 393 15.61 -4.88 11.56
CA LEU A 393 15.79 -3.57 10.91
C LEU A 393 15.76 -2.39 11.89
N HIS A 394 15.36 -2.59 13.15
CA HIS A 394 15.51 -1.59 14.21
C HIS A 394 16.97 -1.43 14.67
N ALA A 395 17.83 -2.40 14.38
CA ALA A 395 19.27 -2.39 14.69
C ALA A 395 20.11 -2.79 13.46
N PRO A 396 20.05 -2.02 12.35
CA PRO A 396 20.62 -2.44 11.07
C PRO A 396 22.16 -2.51 11.08
N GLY A 397 22.83 -1.84 12.03
CA GLY A 397 24.29 -1.87 12.14
C GLY A 397 24.89 -3.25 12.45
N ASP A 398 24.06 -4.23 12.80
CA ASP A 398 24.51 -5.60 13.04
C ASP A 398 24.73 -6.40 11.74
N PHE A 399 24.17 -5.94 10.61
CA PHE A 399 24.24 -6.65 9.32
C PHE A 399 24.36 -5.74 8.08
N VAL A 400 24.31 -4.42 8.26
CA VAL A 400 24.59 -3.44 7.22
C VAL A 400 25.93 -2.80 7.51
N GLU A 401 26.85 -2.90 6.57
CA GLU A 401 28.16 -2.29 6.66
C GLU A 401 28.07 -0.76 6.50
N ASP A 402 28.92 -0.05 7.24
CA ASP A 402 29.15 1.36 6.99
C ASP A 402 29.81 1.52 5.62
N VAL A 403 29.26 2.39 4.78
CA VAL A 403 29.84 2.77 3.48
C VAL A 403 30.48 4.14 3.66
N ASP A 404 31.51 4.48 2.88
CA ASP A 404 32.18 5.79 2.97
C ASP A 404 31.15 6.92 3.09
N THR A 405 31.30 7.76 4.12
CA THR A 405 30.43 8.89 4.51
C THR A 405 29.03 8.55 5.08
N PHE A 406 28.59 7.28 5.09
CA PHE A 406 27.31 6.87 5.68
C PHE A 406 27.45 5.67 6.61
N SER A 407 27.03 5.85 7.86
CA SER A 407 26.85 4.72 8.77
C SER A 407 25.66 3.85 8.37
N GLY A 408 25.61 2.57 8.73
CA GLY A 408 24.42 1.72 8.57
C GLY A 408 23.19 2.26 9.32
N ALA A 409 23.39 3.15 10.31
CA ALA A 409 22.32 3.91 10.94
C ALA A 409 21.68 4.96 10.00
N THR A 410 22.39 5.38 8.94
CA THR A 410 21.89 6.33 7.92
C THR A 410 20.77 5.71 7.09
N LEU A 411 20.83 4.40 6.83
CA LEU A 411 19.78 3.61 6.17
C LEU A 411 18.40 3.79 6.81
N ARG A 412 18.35 4.15 8.11
CA ARG A 412 17.13 4.17 8.94
C ARG A 412 16.27 2.94 8.61
N GLY A 413 16.74 1.73 8.93
CA GLY A 413 16.05 0.45 8.65
C GLY A 413 14.55 0.45 9.00
N ASN A 414 14.14 1.27 9.98
CA ASN A 414 12.75 1.59 10.30
C ASN A 414 11.88 2.04 9.10
N LYS A 415 12.44 2.72 8.09
CA LYS A 415 11.73 3.07 6.85
C LYS A 415 11.39 1.82 6.03
N MET A 416 12.35 0.92 5.86
CA MET A 416 12.13 -0.36 5.18
C MET A 416 11.16 -1.24 5.97
N PHE A 417 11.33 -1.32 7.30
CA PHE A 417 10.41 -2.01 8.19
C PHE A 417 8.98 -1.50 8.03
N SER A 418 8.78 -0.18 8.10
CA SER A 418 7.46 0.43 7.96
C SER A 418 6.85 0.19 6.57
N ALA A 419 7.66 0.20 5.52
CA ALA A 419 7.21 -0.15 4.16
C ALA A 419 6.79 -1.63 4.04
N ILE A 420 7.51 -2.55 4.69
CA ILE A 420 7.12 -3.96 4.72
C ILE A 420 5.82 -4.15 5.51
N MET A 421 5.72 -3.56 6.70
CA MET A 421 4.51 -3.64 7.52
C MET A 421 3.29 -3.05 6.81
N ASP A 422 3.45 -1.91 6.11
CA ASP A 422 2.39 -1.36 5.25
C ASP A 422 1.90 -2.37 4.22
N GLY A 423 2.82 -3.10 3.57
CA GLY A 423 2.47 -4.14 2.61
C GLY A 423 1.75 -5.32 3.25
N LEU A 424 2.24 -5.81 4.40
CA LEU A 424 1.60 -6.90 5.15
C LEU A 424 0.18 -6.53 5.58
N ASN A 425 -0.03 -5.31 6.08
CA ASN A 425 -1.34 -4.83 6.50
C ASN A 425 -2.34 -4.74 5.35
N ARG A 426 -1.87 -4.41 4.14
CA ARG A 426 -2.72 -4.27 2.95
C ARG A 426 -3.08 -5.61 2.31
N GLY A 427 -2.44 -6.72 2.71
CA GLY A 427 -2.66 -8.04 2.16
C GLY A 427 -1.92 -8.30 0.84
N ILE A 428 -2.28 -9.40 0.19
CA ILE A 428 -1.63 -9.90 -1.03
C ILE A 428 -1.88 -8.96 -2.22
N TYR A 429 -0.85 -8.75 -3.05
CA TYR A 429 -0.82 -7.90 -4.24
C TYR A 429 -0.73 -8.66 -5.57
#